data_AF-A0A1I4BBF9-F1
#
_entry.id   AF-A0A1I4BBF9-F1
#
_cell.length_a   1.000
_cell.length_b   1.000
_cell.length_c   1.000
_cell.angle_alpha   90.00
_cell.angle_beta   90.00
_cell.angle_gamma   90.00
#
_symmetry.space_group_name_H-M   'P 1'
#
loop_
_entity.id
_entity.type
_entity.pdbx_description
1 polymer ?
#
loop_
_entity_poly.entity_id
_entity_poly.type
_entity_poly.pdbx_seq_one_letter_code
_entity_poly.pdbx_strand_id
1 'polypeptide(L)'
;MPSNQQISDYGSGTAPTPSSATQSIASIAASNGNFDILVAALDAAGLVDTFANPGDFTVFAPTDEAFTILAQDTFGIDTTGLTEGEIAVELVTLLGVETLTDVLFYHVQAGSSSLSDIQSTGSVTTLLGGTTFGVDGDTLNDADPDVEDPEFVAGLTDIAATNGVIHVIDRVLLPINVAEVTPQPTIADIAGSNPAFEALTGALAATGLLSLFEDPNNDFTVFAPTDDAFRALAEELGIDTTGVADAELPSALVGALGIDLVRNVLLYHVQAGGQSLAELQEAGLITTALEGGNLVVVGNTVVDADPDRPNPNFVSGLTDIEARNGEIQVIDSVLLPIDVGSVTPQFLFGGFGQDVQIGSAARDVLFGFFGDDIQIGGDGSDRMFGSLGEDTMFGGNGNDVMRGGVGDDDMNGGNGNDRMFGSWGDDLMSGNDGNDRMFGGSGNDTMEGGEGNDIILGNRGADHLSGGEGDDHIRGGHGRDVIDGGEGNDELMGGGGADQFVFTTLSGDDTILDWRWNDTIVLDSSDFANFAAVQAATTIEDGEITIAGADGTITFHGTSINEGDFVFV
;
A
#
# COMPACT_ATOMS: atom_id res chain seq x y z
N MET A 1 -26.19 29.49 25.54
CA MET A 1 -27.36 29.85 26.37
C MET A 1 -28.63 29.13 25.91
N PRO A 2 -28.74 27.80 26.07
CA PRO A 2 -29.97 27.15 26.46
C PRO A 2 -30.03 27.04 27.99
N SER A 3 -31.21 26.72 28.50
CA SER A 3 -31.71 27.07 29.82
C SER A 3 -31.49 25.99 30.88
N ASN A 4 -30.90 26.40 32.00
CA ASN A 4 -30.73 25.66 33.26
C ASN A 4 -32.08 25.39 33.98
N GLN A 5 -33.03 24.68 33.33
CA GLN A 5 -34.46 24.76 33.66
C GLN A 5 -35.09 23.56 34.41
N GLN A 6 -34.33 22.60 34.94
CA GLN A 6 -34.94 21.49 35.72
C GLN A 6 -34.35 21.20 37.10
N ILE A 7 -33.65 22.16 37.73
CA ILE A 7 -33.07 21.96 39.07
C ILE A 7 -33.76 22.80 40.17
N SER A 8 -35.00 23.24 39.94
CA SER A 8 -35.73 24.09 40.90
C SER A 8 -36.62 23.34 41.90
N ASP A 9 -36.70 22.00 41.82
CA ASP A 9 -37.58 21.20 42.70
C ASP A 9 -36.91 20.66 43.98
N TYR A 10 -35.60 20.86 44.16
CA TYR A 10 -34.90 20.52 45.40
C TYR A 10 -34.64 21.80 46.22
N GLY A 11 -35.67 22.25 46.93
CA GLY A 11 -35.64 23.48 47.72
C GLY A 11 -34.63 23.45 48.87
N SER A 12 -34.07 24.63 49.17
CA SER A 12 -33.16 24.88 50.28
C SER A 12 -33.82 24.55 51.63
N GLY A 13 -33.43 23.40 52.18
CA GLY A 13 -33.81 22.94 53.51
C GLY A 13 -32.64 22.23 54.15
N THR A 14 -32.41 22.46 55.43
CA THR A 14 -31.41 21.77 56.26
C THR A 14 -31.37 20.27 55.92
N ALA A 15 -30.16 19.75 55.67
CA ALA A 15 -29.86 18.38 55.24
C ALA A 15 -30.87 17.35 55.80
N PRO A 16 -31.68 16.72 54.93
CA PRO A 16 -32.50 15.59 55.34
C PRO A 16 -31.56 14.45 55.74
N THR A 17 -31.76 13.88 56.92
CA THR A 17 -31.15 12.59 57.27
C THR A 17 -31.51 11.56 56.19
N PRO A 18 -30.61 10.63 55.78
CA PRO A 18 -30.83 9.68 54.67
C PRO A 18 -32.17 8.93 54.69
N SER A 19 -32.80 8.81 55.86
CA SER A 19 -34.10 8.16 56.07
C SER A 19 -35.32 8.77 55.37
N SER A 20 -35.23 9.96 54.74
CA SER A 20 -36.35 10.59 54.01
C SER A 20 -36.19 10.61 52.49
N ALA A 21 -35.06 10.19 51.94
CA ALA A 21 -34.86 10.08 50.49
C ALA A 21 -35.56 8.84 49.94
N THR A 22 -36.04 8.88 48.68
CA THR A 22 -36.75 7.75 48.05
C THR A 22 -36.02 7.17 46.83
N GLN A 23 -34.91 7.80 46.42
CA GLN A 23 -34.12 7.47 45.23
C GLN A 23 -32.64 7.29 45.61
N SER A 24 -31.92 6.38 44.95
CA SER A 24 -30.47 6.24 45.06
C SER A 24 -29.75 7.32 44.24
N ILE A 25 -28.46 7.52 44.50
CA ILE A 25 -27.63 8.48 43.75
C ILE A 25 -27.72 8.23 42.24
N ALA A 26 -27.52 6.99 41.79
CA ALA A 26 -27.62 6.62 40.37
C ALA A 26 -29.01 6.95 39.78
N SER A 27 -30.09 6.74 40.53
CA SER A 27 -31.44 7.04 40.05
C SER A 27 -31.77 8.54 40.02
N ILE A 28 -31.14 9.34 40.89
CA ILE A 28 -31.27 10.80 40.86
C ILE A 28 -30.55 11.32 39.61
N ALA A 29 -29.31 10.88 39.36
CA ALA A 29 -28.54 11.24 38.17
C ALA A 29 -29.28 10.87 36.87
N ALA A 30 -29.73 9.62 36.73
CA ALA A 30 -30.44 9.14 35.54
C ALA A 30 -31.82 9.78 35.30
N SER A 31 -32.40 10.46 36.30
CA SER A 31 -33.68 11.15 36.16
C SER A 31 -33.54 12.65 35.86
N ASN A 32 -32.30 13.13 35.77
CA ASN A 32 -31.97 14.54 35.62
C ASN A 32 -31.08 14.71 34.39
N GLY A 33 -31.63 15.31 33.33
CA GLY A 33 -30.95 15.49 32.03
C GLY A 33 -29.85 16.56 32.02
N ASN A 34 -29.17 16.75 33.15
CA ASN A 34 -27.96 17.54 33.29
C ASN A 34 -26.77 16.66 33.74
N PHE A 35 -26.98 15.34 33.83
CA PHE A 35 -25.99 14.33 34.21
C PHE A 35 -25.95 13.17 33.21
N ASP A 36 -26.42 13.38 31.98
CA ASP A 36 -26.49 12.31 30.98
C ASP A 36 -25.10 11.80 30.59
N ILE A 37 -24.09 12.69 30.54
CA ILE A 37 -22.68 12.32 30.32
C ILE A 37 -22.13 11.55 31.54
N LEU A 38 -22.43 12.01 32.76
CA LEU A 38 -22.02 11.32 33.99
C LEU A 38 -22.61 9.90 34.08
N VAL A 39 -23.88 9.73 33.72
CA VAL A 39 -24.55 8.43 33.71
C VAL A 39 -23.94 7.51 32.66
N ALA A 40 -23.66 8.03 31.45
CA ALA A 40 -22.98 7.27 30.41
C ALA A 40 -21.54 6.88 30.82
N ALA A 41 -20.80 7.77 31.48
CA ALA A 41 -19.46 7.48 32.02
C ALA A 41 -19.49 6.39 33.10
N LEU A 42 -20.49 6.44 34.00
CA LEU A 42 -20.69 5.40 35.02
C LEU A 42 -21.04 4.04 34.39
N ASP A 43 -21.83 4.02 33.32
CA ASP A 43 -22.17 2.80 32.57
C ASP A 43 -20.94 2.22 31.87
N ALA A 44 -20.17 3.05 31.19
CA ALA A 44 -18.91 2.67 30.55
C ALA A 44 -17.87 2.14 31.54
N ALA A 45 -17.82 2.70 32.75
CA ALA A 45 -16.95 2.22 33.84
C ALA A 45 -17.51 0.98 34.58
N GLY A 46 -18.73 0.51 34.25
CA GLY A 46 -19.38 -0.60 34.95
C GLY A 46 -19.72 -0.29 36.41
N LEU A 47 -19.88 0.99 36.78
CA LEU A 47 -20.09 1.46 38.14
C LEU A 47 -21.55 1.78 38.49
N VAL A 48 -22.48 1.66 37.53
CA VAL A 48 -23.92 1.95 37.75
C VAL A 48 -24.46 1.19 38.96
N ASP A 49 -24.16 -0.11 39.08
CA ASP A 49 -24.61 -0.92 40.21
C ASP A 49 -23.93 -0.50 41.53
N THR A 50 -22.67 -0.08 41.49
CA THR A 50 -21.93 0.39 42.68
C THR A 50 -22.61 1.58 43.34
N PHE A 51 -23.10 2.54 42.55
CA PHE A 51 -23.80 3.73 43.04
C PHE A 51 -25.32 3.56 43.16
N ALA A 52 -25.86 2.41 42.76
CA ALA A 52 -27.25 2.01 43.01
C ALA A 52 -27.43 1.16 44.28
N ASN A 53 -26.37 0.48 44.74
CA ASN A 53 -26.40 -0.43 45.88
C ASN A 53 -26.42 0.31 47.25
N PRO A 54 -26.86 -0.37 48.33
CA PRO A 54 -26.86 0.20 49.68
C PRO A 54 -25.44 0.53 50.16
N GLY A 55 -25.22 1.78 50.60
CA GLY A 55 -23.97 2.32 51.13
C GLY A 55 -24.19 3.75 51.61
N ASP A 56 -23.20 4.37 52.25
CA ASP A 56 -23.23 5.80 52.58
C ASP A 56 -22.10 6.48 51.81
N PHE A 57 -22.45 7.29 50.80
CA PHE A 57 -21.50 8.02 49.97
C PHE A 57 -21.77 9.53 49.99
N THR A 58 -20.75 10.31 49.67
CA THR A 58 -20.88 11.71 49.26
C THR A 58 -20.31 11.82 47.86
N VAL A 59 -21.11 12.27 46.89
CA VAL A 59 -20.71 12.37 45.48
C VAL A 59 -20.69 13.83 45.05
N PHE A 60 -19.56 14.25 44.50
CA PHE A 60 -19.38 15.54 43.85
C PHE A 60 -19.71 15.33 42.37
N ALA A 61 -20.91 15.70 41.93
CA ALA A 61 -21.41 15.35 40.60
C ALA A 61 -21.16 16.50 39.61
N PRO A 62 -20.29 16.33 38.59
CA PRO A 62 -20.14 17.30 37.51
C PRO A 62 -21.37 17.31 36.61
N THR A 63 -21.68 18.47 36.03
CA THR A 63 -22.76 18.61 35.04
C THR A 63 -22.31 18.16 33.64
N ASP A 64 -23.26 18.01 32.71
CA ASP A 64 -22.92 17.74 31.29
C ASP A 64 -22.11 18.88 30.66
N GLU A 65 -22.34 20.13 31.09
CA GLU A 65 -21.52 21.27 30.69
C GLU A 65 -20.08 21.15 31.21
N ALA A 66 -19.90 20.66 32.45
CA ALA A 66 -18.58 20.39 33.03
C ALA A 66 -17.78 19.37 32.21
N PHE A 67 -18.42 18.26 31.81
CA PHE A 67 -17.77 17.25 30.97
C PHE A 67 -17.52 17.75 29.54
N THR A 68 -18.39 18.60 28.99
CA THR A 68 -18.17 19.21 27.68
C THR A 68 -16.96 20.14 27.69
N ILE A 69 -16.82 20.95 28.75
CA ILE A 69 -15.65 21.80 28.97
C ILE A 69 -14.38 20.94 29.07
N LEU A 70 -14.43 19.85 29.84
CA LEU A 70 -13.31 18.91 29.94
C LEU A 70 -12.91 18.36 28.55
N ALA A 71 -13.89 17.89 27.77
CA ALA A 71 -13.64 17.34 26.44
C ALA A 71 -13.00 18.36 25.49
N GLN A 72 -13.50 19.61 25.47
CA GLN A 72 -13.03 20.65 24.54
C GLN A 72 -11.74 21.33 25.00
N ASP A 73 -11.73 21.85 26.23
CA ASP A 73 -10.68 22.73 26.71
C ASP A 73 -9.46 21.96 27.19
N THR A 74 -9.66 20.78 27.80
CA THR A 74 -8.56 19.95 28.30
C THR A 74 -8.08 18.96 27.25
N PHE A 75 -9.00 18.34 26.51
CA PHE A 75 -8.68 17.24 25.60
C PHE A 75 -8.80 17.54 24.11
N GLY A 76 -9.24 18.74 23.72
CA GLY A 76 -9.32 19.13 22.31
C GLY A 76 -10.29 18.30 21.46
N ILE A 77 -11.24 17.60 22.07
CA ILE A 77 -12.27 16.83 21.37
C ILE A 77 -13.25 17.81 20.72
N ASP A 78 -13.46 17.68 19.40
CA ASP A 78 -14.52 18.42 18.71
C ASP A 78 -15.89 17.82 19.03
N THR A 79 -16.62 18.47 19.93
CA THR A 79 -17.96 18.02 20.34
C THR A 79 -19.08 18.56 19.43
N THR A 80 -18.73 19.23 18.32
CA THR A 80 -19.72 19.82 17.41
C THR A 80 -20.61 18.75 16.78
N GLY A 81 -21.88 18.71 17.19
CA GLY A 81 -22.86 17.77 16.64
C GLY A 81 -22.89 16.40 17.31
N LEU A 82 -22.05 16.18 18.33
CA LEU A 82 -22.11 15.00 19.19
C LEU A 82 -23.26 15.11 20.20
N THR A 83 -23.88 13.98 20.50
CA THR A 83 -24.79 13.79 21.63
C THR A 83 -24.00 13.61 22.94
N GLU A 84 -24.65 13.82 24.09
CA GLU A 84 -24.03 13.62 25.41
C GLU A 84 -23.45 12.20 25.58
N GLY A 85 -24.15 11.18 25.07
CA GLY A 85 -23.65 9.81 25.07
C GLY A 85 -22.41 9.61 24.19
N GLU A 86 -22.32 10.29 23.04
CA GLU A 86 -21.14 10.23 22.17
C GLU A 86 -19.94 10.95 22.78
N ILE A 87 -20.15 12.08 23.47
CA ILE A 87 -19.09 12.77 24.22
C ILE A 87 -18.54 11.86 25.32
N ALA A 88 -19.42 11.14 26.04
CA ALA A 88 -19.00 10.17 27.04
C ALA A 88 -18.13 9.05 26.41
N VAL A 89 -18.53 8.53 25.24
CA VAL A 89 -17.75 7.52 24.52
C VAL A 89 -16.38 8.05 24.10
N GLU A 90 -16.29 9.26 23.54
CA GLU A 90 -15.00 9.86 23.18
C GLU A 90 -14.08 10.04 24.39
N LEU A 91 -14.62 10.49 25.54
CA LEU A 91 -13.86 10.61 26.77
C LEU A 91 -13.40 9.24 27.30
N VAL A 92 -14.23 8.20 27.20
CA VAL A 92 -13.85 6.82 27.57
C VAL A 92 -12.75 6.29 26.65
N THR A 93 -12.89 6.53 25.34
CA THR A 93 -11.89 6.12 24.34
C THR A 93 -10.56 6.80 24.58
N LEU A 94 -10.59 8.10 24.92
CA LEU A 94 -9.39 8.88 25.18
C LEU A 94 -8.70 8.50 26.50
N LEU A 95 -9.47 8.42 27.59
CA LEU A 95 -8.92 8.23 28.94
C LEU A 95 -8.68 6.75 29.26
N GLY A 96 -9.42 5.85 28.61
CA GLY A 96 -9.52 4.45 29.01
C GLY A 96 -10.43 4.26 30.23
N VAL A 97 -10.96 3.04 30.37
CA VAL A 97 -11.92 2.68 31.44
C VAL A 97 -11.28 2.78 32.83
N GLU A 98 -9.99 2.45 32.97
CA GLU A 98 -9.28 2.52 34.27
C GLU A 98 -9.12 3.96 34.75
N THR A 99 -8.60 4.85 33.90
CA THR A 99 -8.45 6.27 34.23
C THR A 99 -9.80 6.95 34.49
N LEU A 100 -10.82 6.63 33.67
CA LEU A 100 -12.16 7.15 33.90
C LEU A 100 -12.74 6.66 35.24
N THR A 101 -12.48 5.41 35.61
CA THR A 101 -12.87 4.85 36.91
C THR A 101 -12.19 5.60 38.06
N ASP A 102 -10.91 5.92 37.92
CA ASP A 102 -10.16 6.70 38.92
C ASP A 102 -10.70 8.13 39.06
N VAL A 103 -10.97 8.79 37.93
CA VAL A 103 -11.66 10.10 37.91
C VAL A 103 -12.99 10.00 38.64
N LEU A 104 -13.82 9.00 38.35
CA LEU A 104 -15.13 8.82 39.00
C LEU A 104 -14.99 8.54 40.50
N PHE A 105 -14.01 7.75 40.95
CA PHE A 105 -13.78 7.53 42.39
C PHE A 105 -13.18 8.74 43.11
N TYR A 106 -12.48 9.61 42.39
CA TYR A 106 -11.97 10.88 42.93
C TYR A 106 -13.11 11.84 43.30
N HIS A 107 -14.25 11.74 42.60
CA HIS A 107 -15.47 12.49 42.90
C HIS A 107 -16.29 11.93 44.07
N VAL A 108 -15.80 10.91 44.78
CA VAL A 108 -16.61 10.20 45.78
C VAL A 108 -15.87 10.11 47.10
N GLN A 109 -16.55 10.45 48.19
CA GLN A 109 -16.10 10.25 49.55
C GLN A 109 -16.95 9.17 50.25
N ALA A 110 -16.32 8.35 51.10
CA ALA A 110 -17.02 7.46 52.01
C ALA A 110 -17.76 8.21 53.14
N GLY A 111 -19.01 7.82 53.38
CA GLY A 111 -19.89 8.45 54.36
C GLY A 111 -20.68 9.63 53.79
N SER A 112 -21.78 9.97 54.43
CA SER A 112 -22.63 11.11 54.05
C SER A 112 -22.21 12.36 54.82
N SER A 113 -21.66 13.35 54.11
CA SER A 113 -21.22 14.62 54.67
C SER A 113 -22.00 15.76 54.03
N SER A 114 -22.53 16.67 54.85
CA SER A 114 -23.13 17.90 54.33
C SER A 114 -22.05 18.87 53.86
N LEU A 115 -22.44 19.86 53.06
CA LEU A 115 -21.55 20.92 52.59
C LEU A 115 -20.90 21.64 53.78
N SER A 116 -21.67 21.92 54.84
CA SER A 116 -21.15 22.57 56.06
C SER A 116 -20.06 21.76 56.74
N ASP A 117 -20.19 20.42 56.75
CA ASP A 117 -19.22 19.54 57.37
C ASP A 117 -17.94 19.50 56.53
N ILE A 118 -18.08 19.36 55.20
CA ILE A 118 -16.97 19.38 54.24
C ILE A 118 -16.18 20.69 54.35
N GLN A 119 -16.85 21.84 54.28
CA GLN A 119 -16.23 23.17 54.40
C GLN A 119 -15.54 23.36 55.76
N SER A 120 -16.07 22.76 56.84
CA SER A 120 -15.44 22.85 58.16
C SER A 120 -14.16 22.01 58.28
N THR A 121 -14.10 20.88 57.56
CA THR A 121 -12.91 20.01 57.52
C THR A 121 -11.82 20.57 56.63
N GLY A 122 -12.18 21.32 55.58
CA GLY A 122 -11.27 21.96 54.63
C GLY A 122 -10.55 20.99 53.67
N SER A 123 -10.91 19.70 53.70
CA SER A 123 -10.35 18.68 52.80
C SER A 123 -11.26 17.47 52.72
N VAL A 124 -11.33 16.84 51.55
CA VAL A 124 -12.09 15.62 51.30
C VAL A 124 -11.13 14.47 51.06
N THR A 125 -11.37 13.32 51.69
CA THR A 125 -10.69 12.06 51.36
C THR A 125 -11.56 11.24 50.43
N THR A 126 -11.03 10.93 49.24
CA THR A 126 -11.80 10.29 48.18
C THR A 126 -11.76 8.75 48.30
N LEU A 127 -12.56 8.06 47.48
CA LEU A 127 -12.52 6.60 47.34
C LEU A 127 -11.37 6.14 46.45
N LEU A 128 -10.76 7.04 45.69
CA LEU A 128 -9.50 6.77 44.99
C LEU A 128 -8.37 6.70 46.03
N GLY A 129 -7.74 5.52 46.14
CA GLY A 129 -6.95 5.12 47.31
C GLY A 129 -5.93 6.15 47.80
N GLY A 130 -6.22 6.81 48.93
CA GLY A 130 -5.29 7.69 49.63
C GLY A 130 -5.16 9.12 49.08
N THR A 131 -6.04 9.52 48.14
CA THR A 131 -6.04 10.87 47.58
C THR A 131 -6.99 11.80 48.33
N THR A 132 -6.65 13.09 48.35
CA THR A 132 -7.44 14.14 48.99
C THR A 132 -7.41 15.40 48.15
N PHE A 133 -8.53 16.12 48.07
CA PHE A 133 -8.57 17.48 47.53
C PHE A 133 -8.95 18.48 48.63
N GLY A 134 -8.52 19.73 48.46
CA GLY A 134 -8.80 20.81 49.39
C GLY A 134 -10.17 21.44 49.16
N VAL A 135 -10.76 22.03 50.21
CA VAL A 135 -11.99 22.81 50.07
C VAL A 135 -11.80 24.16 50.74
N ASP A 136 -11.95 25.25 49.99
CA ASP A 136 -11.91 26.63 50.49
C ASP A 136 -13.18 27.38 50.09
N GLY A 137 -14.11 27.48 51.04
CA GLY A 137 -15.43 28.06 50.78
C GLY A 137 -16.21 27.24 49.76
N ASP A 138 -16.51 27.84 48.61
CA ASP A 138 -17.28 27.19 47.54
C ASP A 138 -16.38 26.53 46.48
N THR A 139 -15.06 26.69 46.58
CA THR A 139 -14.07 26.14 45.63
C THR A 139 -13.48 24.83 46.14
N LEU A 140 -13.39 23.85 45.25
CA LEU A 140 -12.73 22.58 45.45
C LEU A 140 -11.34 22.68 44.78
N ASN A 141 -10.28 22.74 45.59
CA ASN A 141 -8.92 22.89 45.07
C ASN A 141 -8.51 21.57 44.42
N ASP A 142 -8.51 21.56 43.10
CA ASP A 142 -8.14 20.39 42.33
C ASP A 142 -6.65 20.07 42.54
N ALA A 143 -6.29 18.80 42.40
CA ALA A 143 -4.91 18.38 42.55
C ALA A 143 -4.10 18.64 41.26
N ASP A 144 -4.77 18.79 40.13
CA ASP A 144 -4.16 19.12 38.84
C ASP A 144 -4.05 20.66 38.65
N PRO A 145 -2.84 21.22 38.54
CA PRO A 145 -2.64 22.68 38.45
C PRO A 145 -2.99 23.27 37.08
N ASP A 146 -3.19 22.43 36.06
CA ASP A 146 -3.41 22.86 34.67
C ASP A 146 -4.89 22.99 34.32
N VAL A 147 -5.79 22.63 35.24
CA VAL A 147 -7.24 22.86 35.12
C VAL A 147 -7.72 23.90 36.13
N GLU A 148 -8.80 24.60 35.78
CA GLU A 148 -9.46 25.51 36.72
C GLU A 148 -10.18 24.73 37.82
N ASP A 149 -10.01 25.16 39.07
CA ASP A 149 -10.64 24.56 40.25
C ASP A 149 -12.19 24.52 40.13
N PRO A 150 -12.82 23.37 40.40
CA PRO A 150 -14.28 23.28 40.42
C PRO A 150 -14.92 24.09 41.55
N GLU A 151 -16.11 24.64 41.29
CA GLU A 151 -16.95 25.30 42.30
C GLU A 151 -18.26 24.55 42.53
N PHE A 152 -18.79 24.62 43.75
CA PHE A 152 -20.13 24.13 44.04
C PHE A 152 -21.18 24.98 43.31
N VAL A 153 -22.10 24.32 42.61
CA VAL A 153 -23.20 25.02 41.93
C VAL A 153 -24.19 25.52 42.98
N ALA A 154 -24.38 26.84 43.02
CA ALA A 154 -25.20 27.51 44.02
C ALA A 154 -26.63 26.96 44.09
N GLY A 155 -27.00 26.46 45.27
CA GLY A 155 -28.33 25.91 45.55
C GLY A 155 -28.50 24.44 45.18
N LEU A 156 -27.46 23.77 44.68
CA LEU A 156 -27.48 22.37 44.24
C LEU A 156 -26.54 21.48 45.07
N THR A 157 -26.52 21.73 46.36
CA THR A 157 -25.73 21.00 47.35
C THR A 157 -26.64 20.37 48.39
N ASP A 158 -26.11 19.43 49.18
CA ASP A 158 -26.86 18.70 50.21
C ASP A 158 -28.08 17.91 49.65
N ILE A 159 -28.02 17.43 48.40
CA ILE A 159 -29.10 16.66 47.78
C ILE A 159 -29.11 15.26 48.40
N ALA A 160 -30.14 14.95 49.19
CA ALA A 160 -30.24 13.68 49.89
C ALA A 160 -30.61 12.51 48.97
N ALA A 161 -29.86 11.42 49.07
CA ALA A 161 -30.13 10.15 48.41
C ALA A 161 -30.29 9.02 49.45
N THR A 162 -30.91 7.90 49.05
CA THR A 162 -31.10 6.73 49.92
C THR A 162 -29.79 6.06 50.35
N ASN A 163 -28.72 6.29 49.59
CA ASN A 163 -27.38 5.76 49.81
C ASN A 163 -26.31 6.86 49.90
N GLY A 164 -26.69 8.11 50.26
CA GLY A 164 -25.72 9.18 50.41
C GLY A 164 -26.22 10.62 50.24
N VAL A 165 -25.32 11.49 49.84
CA VAL A 165 -25.54 12.91 49.52
C VAL A 165 -24.85 13.26 48.20
N ILE A 166 -25.46 14.12 47.40
CA ILE A 166 -24.88 14.67 46.16
C ILE A 166 -24.65 16.18 46.32
N HIS A 167 -23.49 16.64 45.87
CA HIS A 167 -23.14 18.05 45.68
C HIS A 167 -22.81 18.27 44.22
N VAL A 168 -23.50 19.17 43.55
CA VAL A 168 -23.26 19.45 42.12
C VAL A 168 -22.10 20.43 41.97
N ILE A 169 -21.19 20.14 41.05
CA ILE A 169 -20.02 20.97 40.72
C ILE A 169 -20.02 21.36 39.24
N ASP A 170 -19.39 22.48 38.92
CA ASP A 170 -19.41 23.08 37.57
C ASP A 170 -18.25 22.65 36.66
N ARG A 171 -17.26 21.96 37.20
CA ARG A 171 -16.11 21.37 36.49
C ARG A 171 -15.85 19.95 37.00
N VAL A 172 -15.17 19.15 36.19
CA VAL A 172 -14.78 17.79 36.56
C VAL A 172 -13.49 17.85 37.40
N LEU A 173 -13.48 17.21 38.58
CA LEU A 173 -12.27 17.04 39.39
C LEU A 173 -11.34 16.02 38.75
N LEU A 174 -10.07 16.38 38.56
CA LEU A 174 -9.08 15.51 37.93
C LEU A 174 -7.99 15.07 38.92
N PRO A 175 -7.77 13.77 39.13
CA PRO A 175 -6.53 13.30 39.75
C PRO A 175 -5.30 13.85 39.04
N ILE A 176 -4.19 14.02 39.77
CA ILE A 176 -2.90 14.50 39.22
C ILE A 176 -2.53 13.74 37.94
N ASN A 177 -2.09 14.50 36.92
CA ASN A 177 -1.62 14.03 35.60
C ASN A 177 -2.73 13.47 34.69
N VAL A 178 -4.01 13.72 34.97
CA VAL A 178 -5.11 13.37 34.03
C VAL A 178 -5.28 14.45 32.95
N ALA A 179 -5.01 15.74 33.24
CA ALA A 179 -5.04 16.79 32.22
C ALA A 179 -3.83 16.75 31.26
N GLU A 180 -2.76 16.04 31.63
CA GLU A 180 -1.59 15.79 30.76
C GLU A 180 -1.84 14.67 29.73
N VAL A 181 -3.01 14.02 29.76
CA VAL A 181 -3.41 13.02 28.75
C VAL A 181 -3.71 13.75 27.44
N THR A 182 -2.69 13.97 26.61
CA THR A 182 -2.86 14.46 25.25
C THR A 182 -3.59 13.41 24.40
N PRO A 183 -4.50 13.81 23.48
CA PRO A 183 -5.01 12.91 22.45
C PRO A 183 -3.85 12.15 21.83
N GLN A 184 -3.93 10.82 21.85
CA GLN A 184 -2.92 10.01 21.20
C GLN A 184 -2.81 10.48 19.74
N PRO A 185 -1.61 10.75 19.23
CA PRO A 185 -1.42 11.14 17.84
C PRO A 185 -1.92 10.02 16.91
N THR A 186 -2.39 10.36 15.71
CA THR A 186 -2.68 9.34 14.70
C THR A 186 -1.38 8.74 14.17
N ILE A 187 -1.47 7.61 13.47
CA ILE A 187 -0.31 6.99 12.82
C ILE A 187 0.39 7.98 11.88
N ALA A 188 -0.38 8.78 11.13
CA ALA A 188 0.17 9.82 10.27
C ALA A 188 0.88 10.95 11.06
N ASP A 189 0.34 11.37 12.21
CA ASP A 189 0.97 12.38 13.07
C ASP A 189 2.30 11.87 13.66
N ILE A 190 2.33 10.60 14.09
CA ILE A 190 3.54 9.96 14.62
C ILE A 190 4.60 9.85 13.51
N ALA A 191 4.21 9.38 12.32
CA ALA A 191 5.14 9.26 11.19
C ALA A 191 5.67 10.64 10.75
N GLY A 192 4.78 11.63 10.59
CA GLY A 192 5.14 12.96 10.11
C GLY A 192 5.94 13.82 11.09
N SER A 193 5.90 13.49 12.39
CA SER A 193 6.70 14.16 13.43
C SER A 193 8.03 13.47 13.74
N ASN A 194 8.27 12.28 13.17
CA ASN A 194 9.46 11.48 13.44
C ASN A 194 10.48 11.58 12.28
N PRO A 195 11.69 12.10 12.53
CA PRO A 195 12.74 12.19 11.51
C PRO A 195 13.27 10.86 10.97
N ALA A 196 12.85 9.72 11.54
CA ALA A 196 13.23 8.39 11.07
C ALA A 196 12.21 7.75 10.10
N PHE A 197 11.12 8.48 9.80
CA PHE A 197 10.04 8.08 8.90
C PHE A 197 9.78 9.11 7.80
N GLU A 198 10.79 9.90 7.43
CA GLU A 198 10.66 10.87 6.34
C GLU A 198 10.34 10.18 5.01
N ALA A 199 10.97 9.04 4.73
CA ALA A 199 10.73 8.22 3.54
C ALA A 199 9.33 7.56 3.59
N LEU A 200 8.93 6.99 4.73
CA LEU A 200 7.60 6.39 4.88
C LEU A 200 6.50 7.43 4.65
N THR A 201 6.62 8.61 5.27
CA THR A 201 5.66 9.71 5.13
C THR A 201 5.61 10.21 3.68
N GLY A 202 6.77 10.35 3.03
CA GLY A 202 6.86 10.71 1.61
C GLY A 202 6.20 9.66 0.69
N ALA A 203 6.34 8.37 0.99
CA ALA A 203 5.76 7.28 0.21
C ALA A 203 4.24 7.22 0.33
N LEU A 204 3.70 7.40 1.54
CA LEU A 204 2.26 7.51 1.79
C LEU A 204 1.65 8.72 1.05
N ALA A 205 2.35 9.85 1.05
CA ALA A 205 1.93 11.04 0.32
C ALA A 205 1.96 10.83 -1.20
N ALA A 206 3.04 10.23 -1.73
CA ALA A 206 3.23 10.00 -3.16
C ALA A 206 2.18 9.02 -3.75
N THR A 207 1.78 8.00 -2.98
CA THR A 207 0.82 6.98 -3.41
C THR A 207 -0.65 7.35 -3.15
N GLY A 208 -0.89 8.44 -2.42
CA GLY A 208 -2.22 8.92 -2.04
C GLY A 208 -2.85 8.17 -0.86
N LEU A 209 -2.05 7.46 -0.06
CA LEU A 209 -2.52 6.68 1.09
C LEU A 209 -2.54 7.47 2.41
N LEU A 210 -1.92 8.66 2.46
CA LEU A 210 -1.76 9.43 3.72
C LEU A 210 -3.08 9.66 4.46
N SER A 211 -4.16 10.01 3.75
CA SER A 211 -5.47 10.26 4.37
C SER A 211 -6.07 9.05 5.08
N LEU A 212 -5.67 7.83 4.71
CA LEU A 212 -6.11 6.60 5.38
C LEU A 212 -5.60 6.56 6.84
N PHE A 213 -4.37 7.05 7.07
CA PHE A 213 -3.70 7.03 8.37
C PHE A 213 -3.91 8.30 9.20
N GLU A 214 -4.57 9.32 8.63
CA GLU A 214 -5.03 10.53 9.35
C GLU A 214 -6.44 10.35 9.93
N ASP A 215 -7.26 9.44 9.39
CA ASP A 215 -8.63 9.23 9.86
C ASP A 215 -8.63 8.51 11.23
N PRO A 216 -9.15 9.13 12.29
CA PRO A 216 -9.17 8.54 13.64
C PRO A 216 -10.17 7.39 13.80
N ASN A 217 -11.07 7.18 12.83
CA ASN A 217 -12.06 6.09 12.89
C ASN A 217 -11.52 4.78 12.34
N ASN A 218 -10.37 4.82 11.68
CA ASN A 218 -9.71 3.62 11.22
C ASN A 218 -8.94 2.96 12.36
N ASP A 219 -8.61 1.69 12.17
CA ASP A 219 -7.84 0.93 13.14
C ASP A 219 -6.89 -0.02 12.39
N PHE A 220 -5.59 0.18 12.55
CA PHE A 220 -4.56 -0.53 11.81
C PHE A 220 -3.38 -0.96 12.68
N THR A 221 -2.75 -2.07 12.31
CA THR A 221 -1.37 -2.35 12.68
C THR A 221 -0.48 -2.00 11.50
N VAL A 222 0.51 -1.13 11.71
CA VAL A 222 1.47 -0.72 10.66
C VAL A 222 2.85 -1.22 11.02
N PHE A 223 3.40 -2.07 10.15
CA PHE A 223 4.81 -2.45 10.17
C PHE A 223 5.61 -1.32 9.51
N ALA A 224 6.12 -0.37 10.29
CA ALA A 224 6.75 0.84 9.75
C ALA A 224 8.25 0.60 9.46
N PRO A 225 8.68 0.56 8.18
CA PRO A 225 10.10 0.52 7.85
C PRO A 225 10.76 1.86 8.14
N THR A 226 12.02 1.82 8.58
CA THR A 226 12.85 3.01 8.80
C THR A 226 13.32 3.65 7.50
N ASP A 227 13.79 4.89 7.57
CA ASP A 227 14.42 5.56 6.41
C ASP A 227 15.64 4.77 5.87
N ASP A 228 16.44 4.18 6.76
CA ASP A 228 17.55 3.28 6.39
C ASP A 228 17.05 2.04 5.62
N ALA A 229 15.89 1.50 5.98
CA ALA A 229 15.28 0.36 5.29
C ALA A 229 14.87 0.71 3.86
N PHE A 230 14.25 1.87 3.64
CA PHE A 230 13.93 2.36 2.30
C PHE A 230 15.17 2.64 1.46
N ARG A 231 16.20 3.20 2.08
CA ARG A 231 17.48 3.46 1.41
C ARG A 231 18.16 2.16 0.99
N ALA A 232 18.18 1.16 1.86
CA ALA A 232 18.69 -0.17 1.55
C ALA A 232 17.94 -0.81 0.38
N LEU A 233 16.61 -0.72 0.36
CA LEU A 233 15.79 -1.19 -0.77
C LEU A 233 16.14 -0.44 -2.07
N ALA A 234 16.29 0.89 -2.03
CA ALA A 234 16.65 1.66 -3.21
C ALA A 234 18.03 1.26 -3.77
N GLU A 235 19.02 1.06 -2.88
CA GLU A 235 20.36 0.60 -3.27
C GLU A 235 20.35 -0.83 -3.84
N GLU A 236 19.52 -1.71 -3.29
CA GLU A 236 19.30 -3.08 -3.78
C GLU A 236 18.71 -3.08 -5.20
N LEU A 237 17.80 -2.14 -5.49
CA LEU A 237 17.21 -1.93 -6.81
C LEU A 237 18.12 -1.14 -7.78
N GLY A 238 19.37 -0.86 -7.40
CA GLY A 238 20.34 -0.16 -8.24
C GLY A 238 20.11 1.36 -8.37
N ILE A 239 19.29 1.97 -7.52
CA ILE A 239 19.04 3.41 -7.50
C ILE A 239 20.20 4.12 -6.77
N ASP A 240 20.81 5.12 -7.41
CA ASP A 240 21.83 5.94 -6.77
C ASP A 240 21.20 6.87 -5.72
N THR A 241 21.41 6.54 -4.44
CA THR A 241 20.90 7.31 -3.30
C THR A 241 21.86 8.41 -2.84
N THR A 242 23.00 8.59 -3.52
CA THR A 242 24.07 9.51 -3.09
C THR A 242 23.59 10.97 -3.08
N GLY A 243 23.43 11.52 -1.87
CA GLY A 243 22.99 12.91 -1.68
C GLY A 243 21.48 13.13 -1.82
N VAL A 244 20.69 12.06 -1.94
CA VAL A 244 19.23 12.09 -1.93
C VAL A 244 18.74 12.14 -0.48
N ALA A 245 17.90 13.13 -0.16
CA ALA A 245 17.27 13.24 1.16
C ALA A 245 16.24 12.11 1.38
N ASP A 246 16.02 11.67 2.61
CA ASP A 246 15.11 10.55 2.91
C ASP A 246 13.69 10.83 2.43
N ALA A 247 13.19 12.06 2.59
CA ALA A 247 11.91 12.51 2.06
C ALA A 247 11.78 12.45 0.52
N GLU A 248 12.90 12.38 -0.22
CA GLU A 248 12.93 12.33 -1.69
C GLU A 248 13.08 10.91 -2.24
N LEU A 249 13.53 9.93 -1.42
CA LEU A 249 13.66 8.52 -1.80
C LEU A 249 12.37 7.91 -2.40
N PRO A 250 11.16 8.19 -1.86
CA PRO A 250 9.95 7.60 -2.40
C PRO A 250 9.66 8.02 -3.84
N SER A 251 10.05 9.23 -4.25
CA SER A 251 9.87 9.68 -5.64
C SER A 251 10.79 8.90 -6.59
N ALA A 252 12.00 8.56 -6.14
CA ALA A 252 12.91 7.70 -6.91
C ALA A 252 12.39 6.27 -7.00
N LEU A 253 11.88 5.71 -5.90
CA LEU A 253 11.25 4.39 -5.88
C LEU A 253 10.01 4.34 -6.79
N VAL A 254 9.14 5.35 -6.76
CA VAL A 254 7.99 5.45 -7.67
C VAL A 254 8.45 5.58 -9.13
N GLY A 255 9.55 6.30 -9.38
CA GLY A 255 10.12 6.42 -10.72
C GLY A 255 10.69 5.10 -11.25
N ALA A 256 11.26 4.26 -10.38
CA ALA A 256 11.85 2.98 -10.74
C ALA A 256 10.83 1.83 -10.82
N LEU A 257 9.90 1.78 -9.86
CA LEU A 257 8.97 0.66 -9.66
C LEU A 257 7.55 0.93 -10.17
N GLY A 258 7.22 2.20 -10.43
CA GLY A 258 5.85 2.63 -10.71
C GLY A 258 5.02 2.85 -9.44
N ILE A 259 4.04 3.76 -9.54
CA ILE A 259 3.22 4.19 -8.40
C ILE A 259 2.35 3.07 -7.82
N ASP A 260 1.88 2.14 -8.64
CA ASP A 260 0.99 1.06 -8.21
C ASP A 260 1.75 -0.03 -7.44
N LEU A 261 2.98 -0.35 -7.85
CA LEU A 261 3.83 -1.29 -7.11
C LEU A 261 4.23 -0.73 -5.74
N VAL A 262 4.65 0.55 -5.69
CA VAL A 262 4.95 1.22 -4.40
C VAL A 262 3.72 1.25 -3.50
N ARG A 263 2.52 1.49 -4.06
CA ARG A 263 1.26 1.43 -3.30
C ARG A 263 1.03 0.03 -2.72
N ASN A 264 1.23 -1.03 -3.52
CA ASN A 264 1.04 -2.40 -3.06
C ASN A 264 2.03 -2.79 -1.96
N VAL A 265 3.30 -2.39 -2.09
CA VAL A 265 4.31 -2.58 -1.04
C VAL A 265 3.85 -1.90 0.25
N LEU A 266 3.37 -0.66 0.21
CA LEU A 266 2.88 0.02 1.42
C LEU A 266 1.65 -0.69 2.02
N LEU A 267 0.72 -1.18 1.21
CA LEU A 267 -0.44 -1.93 1.70
C LEU A 267 -0.06 -3.28 2.30
N TYR A 268 1.06 -3.87 1.88
CA TYR A 268 1.60 -5.10 2.47
C TYR A 268 2.13 -4.89 3.90
N HIS A 269 2.49 -3.65 4.26
CA HIS A 269 2.94 -3.31 5.61
C HIS A 269 1.78 -3.01 6.58
N VAL A 270 0.54 -3.15 6.15
CA VAL A 270 -0.62 -2.70 6.92
C VAL A 270 -1.53 -3.88 7.16
N GLN A 271 -2.02 -4.03 8.39
CA GLN A 271 -3.06 -4.98 8.76
C GLN A 271 -4.25 -4.21 9.35
N ALA A 272 -5.47 -4.69 9.11
CA ALA A 272 -6.66 -4.16 9.77
C ALA A 272 -6.74 -4.60 11.25
N GLY A 273 -7.06 -3.64 12.12
CA GLY A 273 -7.10 -3.81 13.58
C GLY A 273 -5.75 -3.51 14.24
N GLY A 274 -5.76 -2.72 15.31
CA GLY A 274 -4.60 -2.48 16.16
C GLY A 274 -4.28 -3.71 16.99
N GLN A 275 -3.04 -4.20 16.87
CA GLN A 275 -2.56 -5.38 17.59
C GLN A 275 -1.17 -5.13 18.14
N SER A 276 -1.02 -5.47 19.42
CA SER A 276 0.28 -5.54 20.08
C SER A 276 1.16 -6.61 19.47
N LEU A 277 2.47 -6.45 19.61
CA LEU A 277 3.46 -7.43 19.18
C LEU A 277 3.20 -8.81 19.80
N ALA A 278 2.71 -8.85 21.04
CA ALA A 278 2.34 -10.09 21.72
C ALA A 278 1.17 -10.79 21.00
N GLU A 279 0.17 -10.04 20.55
CA GLU A 279 -0.97 -10.58 19.80
C GLU A 279 -0.57 -11.03 18.40
N LEU A 280 0.29 -10.26 17.70
CA LEU A 280 0.83 -10.62 16.39
C LEU A 280 1.63 -11.93 16.44
N GLN A 281 2.42 -12.13 17.51
CA GLN A 281 3.18 -13.35 17.75
C GLN A 281 2.26 -14.57 18.03
N GLU A 282 1.04 -14.36 18.52
CA GLU A 282 0.07 -15.42 18.80
C GLU A 282 -0.87 -15.70 17.60
N ALA A 283 -1.12 -14.70 16.74
CA ALA A 283 -2.03 -14.77 15.61
C ALA A 283 -1.66 -15.84 14.57
N GLY A 284 -0.37 -16.17 14.45
CA GLY A 284 0.16 -17.21 13.57
C GLY A 284 0.19 -16.81 12.09
N LEU A 285 -0.94 -16.39 11.51
CA LEU A 285 -1.03 -15.82 10.17
C LEU A 285 -1.70 -14.45 10.24
N ILE A 286 -1.02 -13.44 9.73
CA ILE A 286 -1.46 -12.04 9.68
C ILE A 286 -1.87 -11.72 8.25
N THR A 287 -3.11 -11.29 8.04
CA THR A 287 -3.57 -10.83 6.72
C THR A 287 -3.33 -9.34 6.57
N THR A 288 -2.65 -8.95 5.49
CA THR A 288 -2.36 -7.55 5.19
C THR A 288 -3.51 -6.86 4.45
N ALA A 289 -3.44 -5.55 4.30
CA ALA A 289 -4.39 -4.74 3.53
C ALA A 289 -4.21 -4.93 2.01
N LEU A 290 -3.06 -5.43 1.58
CA LEU A 290 -2.88 -5.93 0.22
C LEU A 290 -3.66 -7.23 0.04
N GLU A 291 -4.52 -7.30 -0.97
CA GLU A 291 -5.32 -8.49 -1.26
C GLU A 291 -4.41 -9.71 -1.48
N GLY A 292 -4.64 -10.77 -0.69
CA GLY A 292 -3.82 -11.99 -0.73
C GLY A 292 -2.48 -11.91 0.02
N GLY A 293 -2.06 -10.75 0.51
CA GLY A 293 -0.81 -10.59 1.27
C GLY A 293 -0.93 -11.14 2.70
N ASN A 294 0.03 -11.99 3.10
CA ASN A 294 0.07 -12.58 4.43
C ASN A 294 1.46 -12.51 5.06
N LEU A 295 1.52 -12.25 6.37
CA LEU A 295 2.73 -12.20 7.17
C LEU A 295 2.68 -13.23 8.30
N VAL A 296 3.86 -13.57 8.82
CA VAL A 296 4.00 -14.38 10.03
C VAL A 296 5.01 -13.72 10.93
N VAL A 297 4.70 -13.53 12.21
CA VAL A 297 5.66 -13.00 13.19
C VAL A 297 6.23 -14.14 14.01
N VAL A 298 7.56 -14.28 14.03
CA VAL A 298 8.28 -15.30 14.80
C VAL A 298 9.33 -14.63 15.68
N GLY A 299 9.01 -14.52 16.97
CA GLY A 299 9.87 -13.83 17.94
C GLY A 299 10.04 -12.36 17.56
N ASN A 300 11.28 -11.91 17.36
CA ASN A 300 11.58 -10.52 17.00
C ASN A 300 11.59 -10.28 15.47
N THR A 301 11.13 -11.24 14.67
CA THR A 301 11.25 -11.22 13.21
C THR A 301 9.87 -11.27 12.58
N VAL A 302 9.65 -10.43 11.58
CA VAL A 302 8.55 -10.59 10.62
C VAL A 302 9.08 -11.45 9.49
N VAL A 303 8.40 -12.55 9.19
CA VAL A 303 8.73 -13.40 8.05
C VAL A 303 8.29 -12.67 6.80
N ASP A 304 9.27 -12.27 5.99
CA ASP A 304 9.02 -11.65 4.69
C ASP A 304 8.48 -12.71 3.72
N ALA A 305 7.67 -12.29 2.75
CA ALA A 305 7.27 -13.21 1.68
C ALA A 305 8.43 -13.45 0.71
N ASP A 306 9.42 -12.55 0.67
CA ASP A 306 10.70 -12.75 0.01
C ASP A 306 11.63 -13.65 0.86
N PRO A 307 11.90 -14.90 0.43
CA PRO A 307 12.78 -15.82 1.15
C PRO A 307 14.28 -15.51 1.05
N ASP A 308 14.69 -14.58 0.18
CA ASP A 308 16.09 -14.24 -0.11
C ASP A 308 16.53 -12.93 0.51
N ARG A 309 15.57 -12.12 0.93
CA ARG A 309 15.81 -11.01 1.85
C ARG A 309 15.86 -11.51 3.29
N PRO A 310 16.78 -10.96 4.11
CA PRO A 310 16.71 -11.18 5.54
C PRO A 310 15.36 -10.71 6.07
N ASN A 311 14.64 -11.62 6.74
CA ASN A 311 13.42 -11.30 7.46
C ASN A 311 13.60 -10.03 8.31
N PRO A 312 12.74 -9.01 8.14
CA PRO A 312 12.81 -7.79 8.94
C PRO A 312 12.74 -8.10 10.43
N ASN A 313 13.61 -7.46 11.20
CA ASN A 313 13.53 -7.49 12.66
C ASN A 313 12.77 -6.27 13.15
N PHE A 314 12.02 -6.45 14.23
CA PHE A 314 11.54 -5.31 14.99
C PHE A 314 12.71 -4.56 15.61
N VAL A 315 12.66 -3.24 15.51
CA VAL A 315 13.67 -2.37 16.11
C VAL A 315 13.45 -2.32 17.62
N SER A 316 14.48 -2.70 18.36
CA SER A 316 14.41 -2.84 19.82
C SER A 316 13.93 -1.55 20.50
N GLY A 317 12.80 -1.63 21.21
CA GLY A 317 12.22 -0.51 21.96
C GLY A 317 11.38 0.45 21.12
N LEU A 318 11.11 0.11 19.85
CA LEU A 318 10.23 0.83 18.94
C LEU A 318 9.11 -0.09 18.42
N THR A 319 8.58 -0.92 19.31
CA THR A 319 7.40 -1.77 19.09
C THR A 319 6.29 -1.30 20.00
N ASP A 320 5.05 -1.67 19.69
CA ASP A 320 3.86 -1.31 20.47
C ASP A 320 3.72 0.21 20.66
N ILE A 321 4.01 0.96 19.58
CA ILE A 321 3.80 2.41 19.59
C ILE A 321 2.31 2.63 19.38
N GLU A 322 1.60 2.93 20.46
CA GLU A 322 0.18 3.23 20.43
C GLU A 322 -0.11 4.54 19.67
N ALA A 323 -1.09 4.47 18.79
CA ALA A 323 -1.64 5.60 18.06
C ALA A 323 -3.17 5.62 18.24
N ARG A 324 -3.80 6.76 17.95
CA ARG A 324 -5.26 6.86 18.06
C ARG A 324 -6.02 5.92 17.13
N ASN A 325 -5.45 5.61 15.96
CA ASN A 325 -6.04 4.75 14.94
C ASN A 325 -5.25 3.44 14.75
N GLY A 326 -4.67 2.93 15.84
CA GLY A 326 -4.08 1.59 15.92
C GLY A 326 -2.67 1.57 16.50
N GLU A 327 -1.80 0.73 15.96
CA GLU A 327 -0.45 0.51 16.49
C GLU A 327 0.63 0.53 15.40
N ILE A 328 1.83 0.97 15.78
CA ILE A 328 3.02 0.97 14.91
C ILE A 328 4.08 0.01 15.48
N GLN A 329 4.55 -0.87 14.61
CA GLN A 329 5.63 -1.82 14.87
C GLN A 329 6.80 -1.49 13.94
N VAL A 330 7.88 -0.90 14.48
CA VAL A 330 8.99 -0.43 13.64
C VAL A 330 9.87 -1.60 13.23
N ILE A 331 10.15 -1.72 11.94
CA ILE A 331 10.97 -2.78 11.35
C ILE A 331 12.21 -2.22 10.65
N ASP A 332 13.30 -2.98 10.66
CA ASP A 332 14.61 -2.58 10.13
C ASP A 332 14.80 -2.82 8.62
N SER A 333 13.79 -3.36 7.93
CA SER A 333 13.83 -3.68 6.50
C SER A 333 12.42 -3.55 5.91
N VAL A 334 12.33 -3.20 4.62
CA VAL A 334 11.05 -3.11 3.90
C VAL A 334 10.56 -4.53 3.59
N LEU A 335 9.32 -4.84 3.98
CA LEU A 335 8.61 -6.06 3.62
C LEU A 335 8.20 -6.00 2.15
N LEU A 336 8.43 -7.07 1.40
CA LEU A 336 8.00 -7.12 0.01
C LEU A 336 6.93 -8.21 -0.16
N PRO A 337 5.84 -7.93 -0.87
CA PRO A 337 4.80 -8.93 -1.12
C PRO A 337 5.25 -10.03 -2.09
N ILE A 338 6.48 -9.93 -2.62
CA ILE A 338 7.07 -10.78 -3.66
C ILE A 338 8.58 -10.93 -3.42
N ASP A 339 9.15 -12.03 -3.91
CA ASP A 339 10.59 -12.33 -3.93
C ASP A 339 11.29 -11.51 -5.03
N VAL A 340 12.24 -10.65 -4.64
CA VAL A 340 13.08 -9.87 -5.57
C VAL A 340 14.53 -10.37 -5.59
N GLY A 341 14.83 -11.56 -5.05
CA GLY A 341 16.20 -11.96 -4.68
C GLY A 341 16.66 -13.41 -4.83
N SER A 342 15.83 -14.42 -5.13
CA SER A 342 16.32 -15.83 -5.15
C SER A 342 17.26 -16.19 -6.28
N VAL A 343 18.09 -17.22 -6.08
CA VAL A 343 18.90 -17.91 -7.12
C VAL A 343 18.54 -19.40 -7.25
N THR A 344 17.39 -19.82 -6.72
CA THR A 344 16.90 -21.21 -6.83
C THR A 344 15.61 -21.28 -7.65
N PRO A 345 15.44 -22.27 -8.54
CA PRO A 345 14.29 -22.22 -9.43
C PRO A 345 12.94 -22.30 -8.73
N GLN A 346 12.10 -21.28 -8.90
CA GLN A 346 10.77 -21.23 -8.36
C GLN A 346 9.73 -21.71 -9.37
N PHE A 347 8.63 -22.25 -8.85
CA PHE A 347 7.47 -22.64 -9.65
C PHE A 347 6.29 -21.78 -9.20
N LEU A 348 5.86 -20.89 -10.07
CA LEU A 348 4.70 -20.02 -9.87
C LEU A 348 3.57 -20.51 -10.78
N PHE A 349 2.37 -20.62 -10.20
CA PHE A 349 1.19 -21.14 -10.89
C PHE A 349 0.04 -20.14 -10.76
N GLY A 350 -0.47 -19.69 -11.90
CA GLY A 350 -1.73 -18.98 -12.05
C GLY A 350 -2.94 -19.87 -11.72
N GLY A 351 -4.06 -19.21 -11.42
CA GLY A 351 -5.34 -19.78 -11.10
C GLY A 351 -6.25 -19.89 -12.33
N PHE A 352 -7.50 -19.46 -12.15
CA PHE A 352 -8.47 -19.33 -13.24
C PHE A 352 -8.83 -17.85 -13.35
N GLY A 353 -8.73 -17.26 -14.55
CA GLY A 353 -8.95 -15.84 -14.79
C GLY A 353 -7.63 -15.09 -14.96
N GLN A 354 -7.70 -13.78 -15.14
CA GLN A 354 -6.51 -12.95 -15.35
C GLN A 354 -5.64 -12.92 -14.07
N ASP A 355 -4.41 -13.39 -14.18
CA ASP A 355 -3.43 -13.46 -13.09
C ASP A 355 -2.22 -12.55 -13.35
N VAL A 356 -1.57 -12.10 -12.27
CA VAL A 356 -0.25 -11.45 -12.35
C VAL A 356 0.76 -12.32 -11.64
N GLN A 357 1.76 -12.79 -12.37
CA GLN A 357 2.83 -13.66 -11.90
C GLN A 357 4.17 -12.96 -12.06
N ILE A 358 4.97 -12.93 -10.99
CA ILE A 358 6.26 -12.24 -10.96
C ILE A 358 7.30 -13.22 -10.40
N GLY A 359 8.35 -13.45 -11.17
CA GLY A 359 9.53 -14.21 -10.80
C GLY A 359 10.53 -13.36 -10.02
N SER A 360 11.55 -14.04 -9.53
CA SER A 360 12.62 -13.56 -8.68
C SER A 360 13.86 -13.20 -9.52
N ALA A 361 15.03 -13.14 -8.89
CA ALA A 361 16.31 -13.06 -9.61
C ALA A 361 16.86 -14.44 -10.04
N ALA A 362 16.08 -15.50 -9.85
CA ALA A 362 16.44 -16.87 -10.16
C ALA A 362 15.87 -17.28 -11.51
N ARG A 363 16.39 -18.38 -12.02
CA ARG A 363 15.67 -19.11 -13.07
C ARG A 363 14.30 -19.59 -12.58
N ASP A 364 13.21 -19.03 -13.07
CA ASP A 364 11.85 -19.36 -12.63
C ASP A 364 11.02 -20.12 -13.67
N VAL A 365 9.86 -20.62 -13.22
CA VAL A 365 8.87 -21.30 -14.06
C VAL A 365 7.47 -20.77 -13.72
N LEU A 366 6.89 -19.98 -14.61
CA LEU A 366 5.59 -19.32 -14.49
C LEU A 366 4.56 -20.00 -15.40
N PHE A 367 3.30 -20.14 -14.94
CA PHE A 367 2.22 -20.80 -15.68
C PHE A 367 0.91 -20.00 -15.56
N GLY A 368 0.43 -19.35 -16.61
CA GLY A 368 -0.84 -18.60 -16.68
C GLY A 368 -2.10 -19.48 -16.60
N PHE A 369 -2.12 -20.54 -17.42
CA PHE A 369 -3.25 -21.45 -17.61
C PHE A 369 -4.45 -20.87 -18.38
N PHE A 370 -5.30 -20.06 -17.73
CA PHE A 370 -6.55 -19.59 -18.32
C PHE A 370 -6.80 -18.13 -17.95
N GLY A 371 -6.96 -17.26 -18.95
CA GLY A 371 -7.18 -15.84 -18.73
C GLY A 371 -6.12 -15.04 -19.47
N ASP A 372 -6.31 -13.73 -19.50
CA ASP A 372 -5.33 -12.81 -20.07
C ASP A 372 -4.35 -12.46 -18.93
N ASP A 373 -3.20 -13.12 -18.91
CA ASP A 373 -2.28 -13.10 -17.77
C ASP A 373 -1.10 -12.16 -18.00
N ILE A 374 -0.56 -11.59 -16.92
CA ILE A 374 0.71 -10.85 -16.94
C ILE A 374 1.76 -11.71 -16.24
N GLN A 375 2.84 -12.05 -16.93
CA GLN A 375 3.98 -12.77 -16.36
C GLN A 375 5.25 -11.92 -16.49
N ILE A 376 6.02 -11.84 -15.41
CA ILE A 376 7.30 -11.11 -15.35
C ILE A 376 8.34 -12.10 -14.83
N GLY A 377 9.40 -12.40 -15.59
CA GLY A 377 10.46 -13.34 -15.23
C GLY A 377 11.41 -12.76 -14.19
N GLY A 378 12.00 -11.59 -14.49
CA GLY A 378 12.92 -10.90 -13.58
C GLY A 378 14.36 -11.04 -14.05
N ASP A 379 15.29 -11.33 -13.15
CA ASP A 379 16.61 -11.82 -13.56
C ASP A 379 16.56 -13.35 -13.54
N GLY A 380 17.32 -14.05 -14.38
CA GLY A 380 17.27 -15.50 -14.35
C GLY A 380 17.55 -16.16 -15.67
N SER A 381 16.77 -17.17 -15.99
CA SER A 381 16.76 -17.86 -17.29
C SER A 381 15.47 -18.65 -17.30
N ASP A 382 14.38 -17.93 -17.45
CA ASP A 382 13.07 -18.28 -16.94
C ASP A 382 12.29 -19.10 -17.95
N ARG A 383 11.16 -19.62 -17.49
CA ARG A 383 10.23 -20.35 -18.33
C ARG A 383 8.83 -19.86 -18.07
N MET A 384 8.23 -19.23 -19.08
CA MET A 384 6.92 -18.60 -18.97
C MET A 384 5.96 -19.30 -19.92
N PHE A 385 4.74 -19.57 -19.44
CA PHE A 385 3.72 -20.32 -20.18
C PHE A 385 2.35 -19.65 -20.00
N GLY A 386 1.94 -18.81 -20.94
CA GLY A 386 0.62 -18.15 -20.96
C GLY A 386 -0.55 -19.15 -21.02
N SER A 387 -0.51 -20.03 -22.01
CA SER A 387 -1.47 -21.11 -22.29
C SER A 387 -2.74 -20.68 -23.03
N LEU A 388 -3.71 -20.04 -22.39
CA LEU A 388 -4.99 -19.68 -23.01
C LEU A 388 -5.42 -18.28 -22.56
N GLY A 389 -5.58 -17.36 -23.52
CA GLY A 389 -5.93 -15.95 -23.28
C GLY A 389 -4.96 -15.04 -24.04
N GLU A 390 -5.19 -13.74 -23.98
CA GLU A 390 -4.26 -12.74 -24.52
C GLU A 390 -3.22 -12.40 -23.43
N ASP A 391 -2.06 -13.05 -23.46
CA ASP A 391 -1.08 -12.98 -22.37
C ASP A 391 0.00 -11.92 -22.63
N THR A 392 0.45 -11.24 -21.58
CA THR A 392 1.62 -10.34 -21.60
C THR A 392 2.78 -10.97 -20.82
N MET A 393 3.94 -11.14 -21.45
CA MET A 393 5.13 -11.76 -20.85
C MET A 393 6.37 -10.88 -20.99
N PHE A 394 7.09 -10.68 -19.88
CA PHE A 394 8.39 -9.99 -19.84
C PHE A 394 9.45 -10.94 -19.27
N GLY A 395 10.45 -11.34 -20.05
CA GLY A 395 11.56 -12.21 -19.61
C GLY A 395 12.47 -11.50 -18.60
N GLY A 396 13.06 -10.39 -19.03
CA GLY A 396 13.92 -9.57 -18.17
C GLY A 396 15.39 -9.84 -18.45
N ASN A 397 16.22 -10.11 -17.45
CA ASN A 397 17.63 -10.45 -17.65
C ASN A 397 17.82 -11.97 -17.68
N GLY A 398 18.61 -12.47 -18.62
CA GLY A 398 18.96 -13.89 -18.71
C GLY A 398 18.54 -14.53 -20.02
N ASN A 399 18.68 -15.85 -20.13
CA ASN A 399 18.24 -16.56 -21.34
C ASN A 399 16.90 -17.25 -21.07
N ASP A 400 15.82 -16.62 -21.48
CA ASP A 400 14.47 -16.97 -21.12
C ASP A 400 13.78 -17.82 -22.18
N VAL A 401 12.72 -18.53 -21.77
CA VAL A 401 11.89 -19.32 -22.65
C VAL A 401 10.44 -18.95 -22.43
N MET A 402 9.84 -18.27 -23.40
CA MET A 402 8.46 -17.80 -23.34
C MET A 402 7.57 -18.54 -24.34
N ARG A 403 6.36 -18.87 -23.91
CA ARG A 403 5.34 -19.50 -24.74
C ARG A 403 3.99 -18.87 -24.47
N GLY A 404 3.50 -18.09 -25.44
CA GLY A 404 2.18 -17.45 -25.46
C GLY A 404 1.06 -18.47 -25.32
N GLY A 405 0.71 -19.14 -26.41
CA GLY A 405 -0.22 -20.26 -26.34
C GLY A 405 -1.37 -20.10 -27.31
N VAL A 406 -2.53 -19.66 -26.82
CA VAL A 406 -3.71 -19.41 -27.63
C VAL A 406 -4.29 -18.06 -27.23
N GLY A 407 -4.33 -17.15 -28.18
CA GLY A 407 -4.74 -15.76 -27.99
C GLY A 407 -3.67 -14.86 -28.61
N ASP A 408 -3.96 -13.58 -28.73
CA ASP A 408 -3.02 -12.61 -29.29
C ASP A 408 -2.08 -12.18 -28.15
N ASP A 409 -0.87 -12.74 -28.11
CA ASP A 409 0.06 -12.60 -26.99
C ASP A 409 1.10 -11.50 -27.22
N ASP A 410 1.50 -10.77 -26.17
CA ASP A 410 2.58 -9.78 -26.15
C ASP A 410 3.78 -10.32 -25.36
N MET A 411 4.93 -10.47 -26.01
CA MET A 411 6.14 -11.05 -25.42
C MET A 411 7.35 -10.14 -25.60
N ASN A 412 8.08 -9.89 -24.52
CA ASN A 412 9.34 -9.16 -24.50
C ASN A 412 10.44 -10.01 -23.85
N GLY A 413 11.51 -10.32 -24.57
CA GLY A 413 12.65 -11.12 -24.11
C GLY A 413 13.46 -10.38 -23.06
N GLY A 414 14.04 -9.25 -23.46
CA GLY A 414 14.83 -8.39 -22.59
C GLY A 414 16.31 -8.61 -22.89
N ASN A 415 17.12 -8.82 -21.87
CA ASN A 415 18.56 -9.00 -22.02
C ASN A 415 18.95 -10.47 -21.99
N GLY A 416 19.43 -11.02 -23.10
CA GLY A 416 20.04 -12.34 -23.17
C GLY A 416 19.65 -13.05 -24.46
N ASN A 417 19.90 -14.37 -24.53
CA ASN A 417 19.58 -15.14 -25.74
C ASN A 417 18.29 -15.92 -25.47
N ASP A 418 17.19 -15.29 -25.81
CA ASP A 418 15.84 -15.72 -25.47
C ASP A 418 15.24 -16.64 -26.53
N ARG A 419 14.18 -17.31 -26.10
CA ARG A 419 13.44 -18.22 -26.96
C ARG A 419 11.94 -18.03 -26.80
N MET A 420 11.31 -17.50 -27.84
CA MET A 420 9.93 -17.05 -27.83
C MET A 420 9.08 -17.88 -28.77
N PHE A 421 7.87 -18.25 -28.33
CA PHE A 421 6.92 -19.04 -29.12
C PHE A 421 5.50 -18.49 -28.98
N GLY A 422 5.01 -17.75 -29.96
CA GLY A 422 3.65 -17.18 -29.94
C GLY A 422 2.57 -18.25 -29.99
N SER A 423 2.71 -19.15 -30.95
CA SER A 423 1.86 -20.33 -31.17
C SER A 423 0.57 -20.05 -31.97
N TRP A 424 -0.50 -19.54 -31.35
CA TRP A 424 -1.79 -19.34 -32.00
C TRP A 424 -2.36 -17.98 -31.62
N GLY A 425 -2.54 -17.10 -32.59
CA GLY A 425 -2.95 -15.72 -32.37
C GLY A 425 -2.15 -14.80 -33.26
N ASP A 426 -2.56 -13.54 -33.34
CA ASP A 426 -1.76 -12.49 -33.96
C ASP A 426 -0.83 -11.93 -32.86
N ASP A 427 0.38 -12.48 -32.75
CA ASP A 427 1.27 -12.24 -31.60
C ASP A 427 2.23 -11.06 -31.83
N LEU A 428 2.55 -10.32 -30.76
CA LEU A 428 3.61 -9.30 -30.72
C LEU A 428 4.81 -9.83 -29.96
N MET A 429 6.00 -9.78 -30.57
CA MET A 429 7.23 -10.29 -29.96
C MET A 429 8.40 -9.34 -30.17
N SER A 430 9.17 -9.10 -29.11
CA SER A 430 10.41 -8.32 -29.13
C SER A 430 11.50 -9.10 -28.39
N GLY A 431 12.62 -9.39 -29.07
CA GLY A 431 13.80 -10.04 -28.47
C GLY A 431 14.58 -9.09 -27.55
N ASN A 432 14.96 -7.93 -28.09
CA ASN A 432 15.82 -6.89 -27.49
C ASN A 432 17.30 -7.26 -27.53
N ASP A 433 18.02 -7.35 -26.41
CA ASP A 433 19.47 -7.52 -26.43
C ASP A 433 19.86 -9.00 -26.43
N GLY A 434 20.52 -9.51 -27.47
CA GLY A 434 21.16 -10.82 -27.53
C GLY A 434 20.78 -11.63 -28.77
N ASN A 435 21.23 -12.89 -28.86
CA ASN A 435 20.96 -13.72 -30.04
C ASN A 435 19.70 -14.57 -29.83
N ASP A 436 18.57 -14.04 -30.23
CA ASP A 436 17.25 -14.55 -29.93
C ASP A 436 16.74 -15.57 -30.94
N ARG A 437 15.75 -16.35 -30.50
CA ARG A 437 15.04 -17.31 -31.35
C ARG A 437 13.54 -17.15 -31.21
N MET A 438 12.92 -16.60 -32.24
CA MET A 438 11.52 -16.23 -32.24
C MET A 438 10.73 -17.10 -33.23
N PHE A 439 9.59 -17.61 -32.78
CA PHE A 439 8.70 -18.42 -33.59
C PHE A 439 7.26 -17.89 -33.45
N GLY A 440 6.77 -17.25 -34.51
CA GLY A 440 5.42 -16.67 -34.63
C GLY A 440 4.34 -17.72 -34.38
N GLY A 441 4.05 -18.50 -35.41
CA GLY A 441 3.24 -19.71 -35.27
C GLY A 441 2.08 -19.72 -36.23
N SER A 442 0.91 -19.28 -35.78
CA SER A 442 -0.29 -19.22 -36.60
C SER A 442 -1.09 -17.98 -36.26
N GLY A 443 -1.26 -17.10 -37.24
CA GLY A 443 -1.83 -15.77 -37.08
C GLY A 443 -0.87 -14.76 -37.70
N ASN A 444 -1.22 -13.49 -37.75
CA ASN A 444 -0.39 -12.46 -38.35
C ASN A 444 0.50 -11.86 -37.27
N ASP A 445 1.73 -12.35 -37.20
CA ASP A 445 2.63 -12.02 -36.10
C ASP A 445 3.47 -10.77 -36.41
N THR A 446 3.80 -10.00 -35.38
CA THR A 446 4.78 -8.91 -35.45
C THR A 446 5.97 -9.25 -34.58
N MET A 447 7.16 -9.35 -35.17
CA MET A 447 8.38 -9.79 -34.48
C MET A 447 9.56 -8.86 -34.76
N GLU A 448 10.24 -8.44 -33.72
CA GLU A 448 11.47 -7.64 -33.75
C GLU A 448 12.57 -8.37 -32.96
N GLY A 449 13.69 -8.68 -33.62
CA GLY A 449 14.85 -9.34 -33.01
C GLY A 449 15.55 -8.43 -32.00
N GLY A 450 16.12 -7.32 -32.47
CA GLY A 450 16.76 -6.31 -31.62
C GLY A 450 18.27 -6.24 -31.87
N GLU A 451 19.08 -6.19 -30.81
CA GLU A 451 20.54 -6.25 -30.94
C GLU A 451 21.01 -7.71 -30.91
N GLY A 452 21.76 -8.19 -31.90
CA GLY A 452 22.34 -9.53 -31.90
C GLY A 452 22.06 -10.29 -33.19
N ASN A 453 22.53 -11.53 -33.26
CA ASN A 453 22.33 -12.37 -34.43
C ASN A 453 21.13 -13.30 -34.18
N ASP A 454 19.98 -12.89 -34.69
CA ASP A 454 18.68 -13.47 -34.39
C ASP A 454 18.22 -14.52 -35.39
N ILE A 455 17.30 -15.36 -34.94
CA ILE A 455 16.61 -16.34 -35.78
C ILE A 455 15.11 -16.15 -35.63
N ILE A 456 14.47 -15.62 -36.68
CA ILE A 456 13.05 -15.25 -36.68
C ILE A 456 12.29 -16.11 -37.69
N LEU A 457 11.23 -16.79 -37.23
CA LEU A 457 10.36 -17.62 -38.07
C LEU A 457 8.88 -17.21 -37.90
N GLY A 458 8.30 -16.53 -38.89
CA GLY A 458 6.87 -16.16 -38.95
C GLY A 458 5.93 -17.38 -38.91
N ASN A 459 6.24 -18.36 -39.75
CA ASN A 459 5.48 -19.60 -39.97
C ASN A 459 4.20 -19.44 -40.80
N ARG A 460 3.05 -19.12 -40.21
CA ARG A 460 1.76 -19.06 -40.93
C ARG A 460 1.05 -17.77 -40.60
N GLY A 461 0.83 -16.93 -41.58
CA GLY A 461 0.27 -15.61 -41.36
C GLY A 461 0.77 -14.63 -42.39
N ALA A 462 0.21 -13.43 -42.41
CA ALA A 462 0.89 -12.32 -43.06
C ALA A 462 1.72 -11.59 -42.00
N ASP A 463 2.98 -11.99 -41.86
CA ASP A 463 3.80 -11.61 -40.71
C ASP A 463 4.62 -10.34 -41.00
N HIS A 464 4.95 -9.57 -39.96
CA HIS A 464 5.86 -8.43 -40.02
C HIS A 464 7.09 -8.75 -39.18
N LEU A 465 8.24 -8.91 -39.84
CA LEU A 465 9.47 -9.43 -39.26
C LEU A 465 10.60 -8.41 -39.43
N SER A 466 11.27 -8.06 -38.35
CA SER A 466 12.45 -7.20 -38.33
C SER A 466 13.59 -7.91 -37.59
N GLY A 467 14.77 -7.99 -38.20
CA GLY A 467 15.98 -8.53 -37.56
C GLY A 467 16.52 -7.57 -36.52
N GLY A 468 17.03 -6.42 -36.96
CA GLY A 468 17.54 -5.38 -36.07
C GLY A 468 19.00 -5.10 -36.32
N GLU A 469 19.84 -5.03 -35.30
CA GLU A 469 21.29 -4.96 -35.45
C GLU A 469 21.91 -6.35 -35.37
N GLY A 470 22.70 -6.80 -36.34
CA GLY A 470 23.43 -8.07 -36.30
C GLY A 470 23.25 -8.90 -37.57
N ASP A 471 23.88 -10.07 -37.63
CA ASP A 471 23.71 -10.96 -38.81
C ASP A 471 22.52 -11.91 -38.57
N ASP A 472 21.36 -11.58 -39.13
CA ASP A 472 20.08 -12.22 -38.82
C ASP A 472 19.66 -13.31 -39.82
N HIS A 473 18.85 -14.25 -39.34
CA HIS A 473 18.25 -15.30 -40.18
C HIS A 473 16.73 -15.26 -40.08
N ILE A 474 16.08 -14.70 -41.10
CA ILE A 474 14.64 -14.43 -41.07
C ILE A 474 13.91 -15.28 -42.10
N ARG A 475 12.82 -15.92 -41.66
CA ARG A 475 11.93 -16.69 -42.54
C ARG A 475 10.46 -16.33 -42.31
N GLY A 476 9.84 -15.72 -43.32
CA GLY A 476 8.40 -15.37 -43.35
C GLY A 476 7.52 -16.60 -43.15
N GLY A 477 7.49 -17.49 -44.14
CA GLY A 477 6.83 -18.79 -43.99
C GLY A 477 5.69 -18.97 -44.97
N HIS A 478 4.45 -18.74 -44.56
CA HIS A 478 3.26 -18.89 -45.41
C HIS A 478 2.36 -17.68 -45.23
N GLY A 479 2.21 -16.87 -46.27
CA GLY A 479 1.22 -15.80 -46.30
C GLY A 479 1.68 -14.66 -47.19
N ARG A 480 1.76 -13.45 -46.68
CA ARG A 480 2.31 -12.31 -47.41
C ARG A 480 3.09 -11.51 -46.38
N ASP A 481 4.38 -11.80 -46.33
CA ASP A 481 5.21 -11.38 -45.22
C ASP A 481 5.93 -10.09 -45.58
N VAL A 482 6.18 -9.26 -44.58
CA VAL A 482 7.05 -8.09 -44.66
C VAL A 482 8.29 -8.40 -43.84
N ILE A 483 9.45 -8.36 -44.47
CA ILE A 483 10.72 -8.78 -43.89
C ILE A 483 11.71 -7.63 -44.04
N ASP A 484 12.19 -7.12 -42.91
CA ASP A 484 13.31 -6.18 -42.80
C ASP A 484 14.48 -6.89 -42.10
N GLY A 485 15.64 -6.93 -42.74
CA GLY A 485 16.84 -7.52 -42.14
C GLY A 485 17.42 -6.61 -41.05
N GLY A 486 17.45 -5.30 -41.32
CA GLY A 486 18.08 -4.31 -40.46
C GLY A 486 19.54 -4.06 -40.85
N GLU A 487 20.41 -3.89 -39.84
CA GLU A 487 21.84 -3.70 -40.02
C GLU A 487 22.60 -5.02 -39.91
N GLY A 488 23.38 -5.41 -40.91
CA GLY A 488 24.24 -6.59 -40.79
C GLY A 488 24.31 -7.37 -42.09
N ASN A 489 24.71 -8.64 -42.04
CA ASN A 489 24.68 -9.50 -43.22
C ASN A 489 23.59 -10.55 -43.03
N ASP A 490 22.40 -10.28 -43.58
CA ASP A 490 21.22 -11.06 -43.26
C ASP A 490 20.91 -12.16 -44.28
N GLU A 491 20.39 -13.29 -43.78
CA GLU A 491 19.82 -14.36 -44.60
C GLU A 491 18.28 -14.32 -44.54
N LEU A 492 17.66 -13.88 -45.62
CA LEU A 492 16.22 -13.63 -45.70
C LEU A 492 15.52 -14.68 -46.58
N MET A 493 14.36 -15.18 -46.13
CA MET A 493 13.52 -16.12 -46.86
C MET A 493 12.04 -15.75 -46.72
N GLY A 494 11.38 -15.39 -47.81
CA GLY A 494 9.94 -15.04 -47.80
C GLY A 494 9.08 -16.28 -47.54
N GLY A 495 9.42 -17.39 -48.17
CA GLY A 495 8.56 -18.57 -48.14
C GLY A 495 7.34 -18.38 -49.03
N GLY A 496 6.29 -19.14 -48.73
CA GLY A 496 5.09 -19.23 -49.57
C GLY A 496 4.23 -17.98 -49.48
N GLY A 497 4.40 -17.04 -50.39
CA GLY A 497 3.60 -15.83 -50.37
C GLY A 497 3.81 -14.94 -51.56
N ALA A 498 3.43 -13.68 -51.45
CA ALA A 498 3.97 -12.64 -52.32
C ALA A 498 4.51 -11.60 -51.34
N ASP A 499 5.80 -11.72 -51.08
CA ASP A 499 6.43 -11.16 -49.88
C ASP A 499 7.14 -9.84 -50.21
N GLN A 500 7.38 -9.04 -49.18
CA GLN A 500 8.08 -7.75 -49.29
C GLN A 500 9.36 -7.80 -48.48
N PHE A 501 10.50 -7.63 -49.15
CA PHE A 501 11.79 -7.44 -48.52
C PHE A 501 12.09 -5.95 -48.45
N VAL A 502 12.26 -5.42 -47.25
CA VAL A 502 12.40 -4.00 -46.99
C VAL A 502 13.86 -3.69 -46.71
N PHE A 503 14.41 -2.70 -47.42
CA PHE A 503 15.76 -2.18 -47.20
C PHE A 503 15.67 -0.65 -47.15
N THR A 504 15.24 -0.12 -46.00
CA THR A 504 15.15 1.34 -45.80
C THR A 504 16.49 1.97 -45.46
N THR A 505 17.42 1.18 -44.91
CA THR A 505 18.84 1.48 -44.79
C THR A 505 19.62 0.28 -45.31
N LEU A 506 20.18 0.35 -46.52
CA LEU A 506 20.96 -0.77 -47.03
C LEU A 506 22.32 -0.84 -46.30
N SER A 507 22.41 -1.73 -45.32
CA SER A 507 23.55 -1.88 -44.41
C SER A 507 24.05 -3.32 -44.48
N GLY A 508 25.33 -3.52 -44.83
CA GLY A 508 25.93 -4.86 -44.90
C GLY A 508 25.50 -5.68 -46.14
N ASP A 509 25.89 -6.96 -46.18
CA ASP A 509 25.74 -7.84 -47.35
C ASP A 509 24.62 -8.87 -47.14
N ASP A 510 23.42 -8.56 -47.62
CA ASP A 510 22.20 -9.34 -47.43
C ASP A 510 21.96 -10.35 -48.55
N THR A 511 21.34 -11.48 -48.20
CA THR A 511 21.01 -12.56 -49.13
C THR A 511 19.54 -12.98 -49.02
N ILE A 512 18.80 -12.86 -50.11
CA ILE A 512 17.45 -13.42 -50.23
C ILE A 512 17.53 -14.82 -50.86
N LEU A 513 17.22 -15.84 -50.06
CA LEU A 513 17.44 -17.25 -50.38
C LEU A 513 16.39 -17.84 -51.34
N ASP A 514 15.18 -17.28 -51.39
CA ASP A 514 14.06 -17.87 -52.13
C ASP A 514 13.22 -16.90 -52.97
N TRP A 515 13.86 -15.99 -53.69
CA TRP A 515 13.23 -15.07 -54.67
C TRP A 515 12.22 -15.75 -55.63
N ARG A 516 10.93 -15.77 -55.27
CA ARG A 516 9.85 -16.49 -55.99
C ARG A 516 8.54 -15.70 -55.92
N TRP A 517 7.45 -16.35 -56.32
CA TRP A 517 6.04 -15.97 -56.13
C TRP A 517 5.55 -14.51 -56.29
N ASN A 518 6.29 -13.69 -57.06
CA ASN A 518 6.09 -12.24 -57.25
C ASN A 518 6.38 -11.42 -55.98
N ASP A 519 7.44 -11.80 -55.29
CA ASP A 519 8.02 -11.01 -54.21
C ASP A 519 8.50 -9.65 -54.74
N THR A 520 8.58 -8.67 -53.84
CA THR A 520 9.03 -7.31 -54.17
C THR A 520 10.08 -6.84 -53.19
N ILE A 521 10.98 -5.99 -53.66
CA ILE A 521 11.99 -5.31 -52.84
C ILE A 521 11.56 -3.85 -52.67
N VAL A 522 11.46 -3.40 -51.43
CA VAL A 522 11.21 -2.00 -51.06
C VAL A 522 12.55 -1.33 -50.78
N LEU A 523 12.85 -0.25 -51.48
CA LEU A 523 14.11 0.50 -51.38
C LEU A 523 13.84 1.95 -51.01
N ASP A 524 14.67 2.52 -50.13
CA ASP A 524 14.66 3.95 -49.85
C ASP A 524 15.18 4.75 -51.07
N SER A 525 14.47 5.83 -51.39
CA SER A 525 14.82 6.72 -52.51
C SER A 525 16.15 7.48 -52.35
N SER A 526 16.72 7.52 -51.14
CA SER A 526 18.04 8.06 -50.84
C SER A 526 19.18 7.18 -51.37
N ASP A 527 19.03 5.85 -51.32
CA ASP A 527 19.97 4.89 -51.92
C ASP A 527 19.72 4.74 -53.42
N PHE A 528 18.46 4.57 -53.82
CA PHE A 528 18.10 4.37 -55.22
C PHE A 528 16.91 5.25 -55.64
N ALA A 529 17.22 6.35 -56.34
CA ALA A 529 16.19 7.30 -56.77
C ALA A 529 15.15 6.73 -57.78
N ASN A 530 15.42 5.60 -58.43
CA ASN A 530 14.52 4.91 -59.37
C ASN A 530 15.15 3.60 -59.88
N PHE A 531 14.36 2.82 -60.63
CA PHE A 531 14.80 1.55 -61.21
C PHE A 531 16.01 1.64 -62.15
N ALA A 532 16.23 2.77 -62.84
CA ALA A 532 17.43 2.90 -63.68
C ALA A 532 18.73 3.00 -62.84
N ALA A 533 18.64 3.54 -61.61
CA ALA A 533 19.75 3.52 -60.66
C ALA A 533 20.05 2.10 -60.19
N VAL A 534 19.01 1.33 -59.84
CA VAL A 534 19.13 -0.10 -59.46
C VAL A 534 19.78 -0.90 -60.58
N GLN A 535 19.31 -0.75 -61.83
CA GLN A 535 19.89 -1.42 -63.00
C GLN A 535 21.38 -1.12 -63.19
N ALA A 536 21.80 0.12 -62.94
CA ALA A 536 23.20 0.51 -63.08
C ALA A 536 24.10 -0.10 -61.98
N ALA A 537 23.53 -0.39 -60.82
CA ALA A 537 24.19 -1.00 -59.66
C ALA A 537 24.14 -2.54 -59.66
N THR A 538 23.41 -3.16 -60.59
CA THR A 538 23.20 -4.60 -60.62
C THR A 538 24.30 -5.34 -61.38
N THR A 539 24.84 -6.40 -60.77
CA THR A 539 25.71 -7.39 -61.42
C THR A 539 24.99 -8.74 -61.46
N ILE A 540 25.14 -9.48 -62.56
CA ILE A 540 24.57 -10.84 -62.71
C ILE A 540 25.71 -11.79 -63.09
N GLU A 541 26.05 -12.72 -62.19
CA GLU A 541 27.10 -13.72 -62.39
C GLU A 541 26.64 -15.09 -61.87
N ASP A 542 26.89 -16.15 -62.64
CA ASP A 542 26.59 -17.54 -62.28
C ASP A 542 25.15 -17.85 -61.77
N GLY A 543 24.16 -17.00 -62.10
CA GLY A 543 22.76 -17.17 -61.70
C GLY A 543 22.38 -16.47 -60.40
N GLU A 544 23.26 -15.61 -59.89
CA GLU A 544 23.01 -14.68 -58.79
C GLU A 544 22.97 -13.25 -59.32
N ILE A 545 22.07 -12.46 -58.75
CA ILE A 545 21.89 -11.03 -58.97
C ILE A 545 22.37 -10.35 -57.70
N THR A 546 23.33 -9.43 -57.83
CA THR A 546 23.81 -8.61 -56.72
C THR A 546 23.56 -7.13 -57.04
N ILE A 547 22.87 -6.43 -56.16
CA ILE A 547 22.62 -4.98 -56.24
C ILE A 547 23.50 -4.31 -55.19
N ALA A 548 24.45 -3.46 -55.61
CA ALA A 548 25.33 -2.76 -54.68
C ALA A 548 24.83 -1.34 -54.39
N GLY A 549 24.53 -1.04 -53.12
CA GLY A 549 24.25 0.32 -52.66
C GLY A 549 25.48 1.00 -52.07
N ALA A 550 25.25 2.04 -51.26
CA ALA A 550 26.33 2.83 -50.67
C ALA A 550 27.05 2.09 -49.54
N ASP A 551 26.26 1.45 -48.67
CA ASP A 551 26.74 0.86 -47.41
C ASP A 551 26.51 -0.67 -47.32
N GLY A 552 26.05 -1.30 -48.40
CA GLY A 552 25.74 -2.73 -48.44
C GLY A 552 25.41 -3.30 -49.83
N THR A 553 25.07 -4.59 -49.87
CA THR A 553 24.63 -5.29 -51.08
C THR A 553 23.41 -6.18 -50.83
N ILE A 554 22.54 -6.34 -51.84
CA ILE A 554 21.45 -7.33 -51.83
C ILE A 554 21.77 -8.39 -52.87
N THR A 555 21.85 -9.66 -52.45
CA THR A 555 22.11 -10.80 -53.33
C THR A 555 20.93 -11.77 -53.37
N PHE A 556 20.51 -12.19 -54.56
CA PHE A 556 19.44 -13.17 -54.72
C PHE A 556 19.55 -13.96 -56.02
N HIS A 557 18.97 -15.16 -56.03
CA HIS A 557 19.00 -16.02 -57.22
C HIS A 557 18.11 -15.49 -58.34
N GLY A 558 18.68 -15.32 -59.54
CA GLY A 558 17.93 -14.87 -60.70
C GLY A 558 18.77 -14.67 -61.95
N THR A 559 18.11 -14.34 -63.07
CA THR A 559 18.78 -14.08 -64.35
C THR A 559 18.51 -12.69 -64.92
N SER A 560 17.58 -11.94 -64.32
CA SER A 560 17.18 -10.58 -64.73
C SER A 560 16.29 -9.94 -63.66
N ILE A 561 16.24 -8.60 -63.63
CA ILE A 561 15.35 -7.80 -62.78
C ILE A 561 14.32 -7.01 -63.62
N ASN A 562 13.11 -6.77 -63.09
CA ASN A 562 12.07 -5.96 -63.72
C ASN A 562 11.64 -4.79 -62.85
N GLU A 563 11.13 -3.72 -63.45
CA GLU A 563 10.70 -2.52 -62.72
C GLU A 563 9.59 -2.81 -61.70
N GLY A 564 8.70 -3.76 -62.00
CA GLY A 564 7.62 -4.16 -61.11
C GLY A 564 8.06 -4.97 -59.88
N ASP A 565 9.32 -5.38 -59.83
CA ASP A 565 9.89 -6.11 -58.70
C ASP A 565 10.32 -5.15 -57.57
N PHE A 566 10.32 -3.84 -57.83
CA PHE A 566 10.82 -2.82 -56.89
C PHE A 566 9.74 -1.78 -56.54
N VAL A 567 9.72 -1.41 -55.27
CA VAL A 567 8.95 -0.30 -54.72
C VAL A 567 9.93 0.72 -54.17
N PHE A 568 9.75 2.00 -54.51
CA PHE A 568 10.61 3.09 -54.03
C PHE A 568 9.80 3.96 -53.08
N VAL A 569 10.32 4.16 -51.87
CA VAL A 569 9.65 4.92 -50.80
C VAL A 569 10.33 6.23 -50.45
#